data_AF-A0A256HMV7-F1
#
_entry.id   AF-A0A256HMV7-F1
#
_cell.length_a   1.000
_cell.length_b   1.000
_cell.length_c   1.000
_cell.angle_alpha   90.00
_cell.angle_beta   90.00
_cell.angle_gamma   90.00
#
_symmetry.space_group_name_H-M   'P 1'
#
loop_
_entity.id
_entity.type
_entity.pdbx_description
1 polymer ?
#
loop_
_entity_poly.entity_id
_entity_poly.type
_entity_poly.pdbx_seq_one_letter_code
_entity_poly.pdbx_strand_id
1 'polypeptide(L)'
;MTDNSSHDTDDAATDGGVATGAAQQHRQTDYLSEEVNLLKPSTAYMRDHLRIVWTGFIVWALIVFGPVTMTMLAPGTMTTTMPVLGFPWHYFLVAFGAPTGALILAAVYARQRDKLDDKYGIDHSTDTGSADTASDGGQRE
;
A
#
# COMPACT_ATOMS: atom_id res chain seq x y z
N MET A 1 -10.71 69.61 22.94
CA MET A 1 -11.45 68.77 21.97
C MET A 1 -10.62 67.50 21.90
N THR A 2 -11.08 66.47 22.59
CA THR A 2 -10.31 65.25 22.91
C THR A 2 -11.19 64.08 22.52
N ASP A 3 -10.85 63.40 21.44
CA ASP A 3 -11.48 62.14 21.06
C ASP A 3 -10.36 61.11 20.87
N ASN A 4 -10.24 60.22 21.85
CA ASN A 4 -9.35 59.07 21.88
C ASN A 4 -10.18 57.84 21.51
N SER A 5 -10.14 57.45 20.23
CA SER A 5 -10.83 56.25 19.74
C SER A 5 -9.99 55.00 20.00
N SER A 6 -10.10 54.44 21.21
CA SER A 6 -9.61 53.09 21.52
C SER A 6 -10.58 52.07 20.94
N HIS A 7 -10.16 51.37 19.88
CA HIS A 7 -10.89 50.21 19.37
C HIS A 7 -10.30 48.97 20.05
N ASP A 8 -10.99 48.50 21.10
CA ASP A 8 -10.83 47.12 21.60
C ASP A 8 -11.40 46.17 20.55
N THR A 9 -10.59 45.19 20.14
CA THR A 9 -11.04 44.01 19.40
C THR A 9 -10.84 42.80 20.31
N ASP A 10 -11.82 42.58 21.18
CA ASP A 10 -12.07 41.28 21.80
C ASP A 10 -12.64 40.34 20.72
N ASP A 11 -11.77 39.59 20.06
CA ASP A 11 -12.18 38.47 19.20
C ASP A 11 -12.01 37.16 19.99
N ALA A 12 -13.14 36.62 20.44
CA ALA A 12 -13.25 35.28 21.00
C ALA A 12 -13.37 34.22 19.89
N ALA A 13 -12.80 33.03 20.19
CA ALA A 13 -12.90 31.74 19.49
C ALA A 13 -11.95 31.57 18.27
N THR A 14 -11.15 30.51 18.20
CA THR A 14 -11.44 29.09 18.47
C THR A 14 -10.22 28.39 19.06
N ASP A 15 -10.44 27.49 20.02
CA ASP A 15 -9.40 26.59 20.49
C ASP A 15 -9.05 25.65 19.34
N GLY A 16 -7.85 25.78 18.79
CA GLY A 16 -7.32 24.88 17.76
C GLY A 16 -7.12 23.47 18.33
N GLY A 17 -8.22 22.80 18.67
CA GLY A 17 -8.30 21.44 19.14
C GLY A 17 -7.61 20.55 18.13
N VAL A 18 -6.42 20.12 18.51
CA VAL A 18 -5.53 19.25 17.75
C VAL A 18 -6.25 17.94 17.41
N ALA A 19 -6.87 17.92 16.24
CA ALA A 19 -7.26 16.69 15.57
C ALA A 19 -5.98 15.95 15.16
N THR A 20 -5.54 15.07 16.05
CA THR A 20 -4.70 13.89 15.79
C THR A 20 -3.28 14.17 15.23
N GLY A 21 -2.26 13.96 16.08
CA GLY A 21 -0.84 14.20 15.77
C GLY A 21 -0.26 13.48 14.54
N ALA A 22 -1.00 12.58 13.89
CA ALA A 22 -0.60 11.96 12.62
C ALA A 22 -0.70 12.93 11.43
N ALA A 23 -1.73 13.76 11.37
CA ALA A 23 -1.92 14.73 10.28
C ALA A 23 -0.90 15.89 10.35
N GLN A 24 -0.46 16.24 11.56
CA GLN A 24 0.53 17.30 11.78
C GLN A 24 1.96 16.83 11.43
N GLN A 25 2.28 15.55 11.63
CA GLN A 25 3.57 14.97 11.24
C GLN A 25 3.77 14.93 9.71
N HIS A 26 2.71 14.72 8.93
CA HIS A 26 2.77 14.76 7.46
C HIS A 26 3.08 16.15 6.90
N ARG A 27 2.58 17.23 7.52
CA ARG A 27 2.90 18.60 7.09
C ARG A 27 4.33 19.03 7.39
N GLN A 28 4.96 18.43 8.41
CA GLN A 28 6.29 18.82 8.87
C GLN A 28 7.43 18.02 8.21
N THR A 29 7.11 17.00 7.40
CA THR A 29 8.12 16.17 6.75
C THR A 29 8.45 16.77 5.39
N ASP A 30 9.62 17.40 5.29
CA ASP A 30 10.15 17.93 4.03
C ASP A 30 10.79 16.78 3.22
N TYR A 31 9.98 16.17 2.36
CA TYR A 31 10.37 15.05 1.51
C TYR A 31 11.47 15.39 0.48
N LEU A 32 11.85 16.67 0.33
CA LEU A 32 12.97 17.10 -0.51
C LEU A 32 14.30 17.25 0.24
N SER A 33 14.26 17.46 1.56
CA SER A 33 15.46 17.81 2.35
C SER A 33 15.96 16.68 3.25
N GLU A 34 15.19 15.60 3.41
CA GLU A 34 15.58 14.46 4.24
C GLU A 34 16.38 13.43 3.42
N GLU A 35 17.62 13.14 3.85
CA GLU A 35 18.49 12.16 3.19
C GLU A 35 17.80 10.77 3.16
N VAL A 36 17.38 10.37 1.96
CA VAL A 36 16.70 9.10 1.70
C VAL A 36 17.68 7.95 1.92
N ASN A 37 17.66 7.37 3.12
CA ASN A 37 18.38 6.14 3.40
C ASN A 37 17.56 4.95 2.90
N LEU A 38 17.83 4.51 1.66
CA LEU A 38 17.12 3.40 0.99
C LEU A 38 17.12 2.09 1.80
N LEU A 39 18.10 1.92 2.70
CA LEU A 39 18.25 0.74 3.57
C LEU A 39 17.57 0.90 4.94
N LYS A 40 17.17 2.12 5.32
CA LYS A 40 16.47 2.47 6.57
C LYS A 40 15.42 3.55 6.30
N PRO A 41 14.19 3.17 5.89
CA PRO A 41 13.13 4.14 5.66
C PRO A 41 12.80 4.91 6.95
N SER A 42 12.86 6.24 6.92
CA SER A 42 12.69 7.10 8.11
C SER A 42 11.22 7.36 8.48
N THR A 43 10.28 7.18 7.56
CA THR A 43 8.85 7.44 7.80
C THR A 43 8.07 6.19 8.24
N ALA A 44 7.11 6.38 9.14
CA ALA A 44 6.27 5.29 9.65
C ALA A 44 5.43 4.63 8.54
N TYR A 45 4.95 5.41 7.57
CA TYR A 45 4.19 4.93 6.40
C TYR A 45 5.01 3.91 5.58
N MET A 46 6.26 4.24 5.25
CA MET A 46 7.09 3.39 4.39
C MET A 46 7.49 2.08 5.07
N ARG A 47 7.71 2.10 6.39
CA ARG A 47 7.94 0.88 7.17
C ARG A 47 6.72 -0.06 7.17
N ASP A 48 5.53 0.50 7.31
CA ASP A 48 4.29 -0.30 7.32
C ASP A 48 3.97 -0.83 5.92
N HIS A 49 4.20 -0.03 4.87
CA HIS A 49 4.12 -0.50 3.48
C HIS A 49 5.10 -1.65 3.22
N LEU A 50 6.37 -1.50 3.62
CA LEU A 50 7.38 -2.54 3.44
C LEU A 50 7.01 -3.82 4.19
N ARG A 51 6.39 -3.72 5.38
CA ARG A 51 5.88 -4.87 6.11
C ARG A 51 4.78 -5.59 5.33
N ILE A 52 3.84 -4.86 4.72
CA ILE A 52 2.80 -5.43 3.86
C ILE A 52 3.43 -6.16 2.67
N VAL A 53 4.34 -5.51 1.95
CA VAL A 53 5.05 -6.09 0.80
C VAL A 53 5.80 -7.36 1.20
N TRP A 54 6.54 -7.33 2.31
CA TRP A 54 7.32 -8.47 2.77
C TRP A 54 6.44 -9.64 3.23
N THR A 55 5.31 -9.36 3.91
CA THR A 55 4.33 -10.40 4.25
C THR A 55 3.72 -11.02 3.00
N GLY A 56 3.37 -10.20 1.99
CA GLY A 56 2.88 -10.69 0.71
C GLY A 56 3.90 -11.55 -0.02
N PHE A 57 5.17 -11.14 0.00
CA PHE A 57 6.28 -11.90 -0.58
C PHE A 57 6.45 -13.28 0.09
N ILE A 58 6.40 -13.37 1.42
CA ILE A 58 6.48 -14.66 2.12
C ILE A 58 5.32 -15.56 1.74
N VAL A 59 4.10 -15.04 1.76
CA VAL A 59 2.90 -15.81 1.39
C VAL A 59 2.99 -16.29 -0.04
N TRP A 60 3.40 -15.42 -0.97
CA TRP A 60 3.65 -15.77 -2.36
C TRP A 60 4.71 -16.88 -2.49
N ALA A 61 5.83 -16.76 -1.79
CA ALA A 61 6.90 -17.75 -1.82
C ALA A 61 6.39 -19.11 -1.31
N LEU A 62 5.59 -19.14 -0.26
CA LEU A 62 4.96 -20.37 0.24
C LEU A 62 3.98 -20.97 -0.77
N ILE A 63 3.21 -20.15 -1.49
CA ILE A 63 2.27 -20.64 -2.51
C ILE A 63 3.02 -21.24 -3.70
N VAL A 64 4.08 -20.57 -4.17
CA VAL A 64 4.82 -20.98 -5.38
C VAL A 64 5.81 -22.11 -5.10
N PHE A 65 6.61 -21.98 -4.04
CA PHE A 65 7.63 -22.98 -3.69
C PHE A 65 7.08 -24.08 -2.79
N GLY A 66 5.99 -23.85 -2.06
CA GLY A 66 5.41 -24.83 -1.13
C GLY A 66 5.13 -26.20 -1.75
N PRO A 67 4.47 -26.30 -2.93
CA PRO A 67 4.24 -27.59 -3.58
C PRO A 67 5.55 -28.33 -3.92
N VAL A 68 6.57 -27.61 -4.39
CA VAL A 68 7.88 -28.19 -4.73
C VAL A 68 8.59 -28.68 -3.47
N THR A 69 8.67 -27.84 -2.44
CA THR A 69 9.29 -28.19 -1.15
C THR A 69 8.56 -29.35 -0.48
N MET A 70 7.23 -29.35 -0.50
CA MET A 70 6.43 -30.43 0.09
C MET A 70 6.54 -31.73 -0.72
N THR A 71 6.79 -31.67 -2.03
CA THR A 71 7.11 -32.87 -2.84
C THR A 71 8.45 -33.47 -2.44
N MET A 72 9.44 -32.64 -2.08
CA MET A 72 10.72 -33.10 -1.58
C MET A 72 10.61 -33.74 -0.18
N LEU A 73 9.79 -33.16 0.70
CA LEU A 73 9.62 -33.63 2.09
C LEU A 73 8.65 -34.82 2.21
N ALA A 74 7.61 -34.86 1.38
CA ALA A 74 6.54 -35.86 1.43
C ALA A 74 6.17 -36.36 0.02
N PRO A 75 7.09 -37.04 -0.68
CA PRO A 75 6.87 -37.48 -2.06
C PRO A 75 5.69 -38.46 -2.18
N GLY A 76 5.46 -39.32 -1.19
CA GLY A 76 4.36 -40.29 -1.22
C GLY A 76 2.98 -39.62 -1.27
N THR A 77 2.73 -38.64 -0.40
CA THR A 77 1.47 -37.90 -0.40
C THR A 77 1.34 -37.01 -1.64
N MET A 78 2.44 -36.37 -2.05
CA MET A 78 2.42 -35.46 -3.20
C MET A 78 2.24 -36.15 -4.55
N THR A 79 2.69 -37.40 -4.67
CA THR A 79 2.53 -38.20 -5.90
C THR A 79 1.26 -39.04 -5.92
N THR A 80 0.55 -39.15 -4.79
CA THR A 80 -0.75 -39.83 -4.72
C THR A 80 -1.75 -39.15 -5.66
N THR A 81 -2.43 -39.95 -6.47
CA THR A 81 -3.47 -39.49 -7.41
C THR A 81 -4.73 -39.06 -6.67
N MET A 82 -5.30 -37.93 -7.10
CA MET A 82 -6.58 -37.49 -6.56
C MET A 82 -7.72 -38.43 -6.96
N PRO A 83 -8.65 -38.75 -6.04
CA PRO A 83 -9.75 -39.66 -6.31
C PRO A 83 -10.74 -39.14 -7.37
N VAL A 84 -10.83 -37.82 -7.58
CA VAL A 84 -11.78 -37.22 -8.53
C VAL A 84 -11.14 -36.88 -9.88
N LEU A 85 -9.96 -36.26 -9.86
CA LEU A 85 -9.34 -35.70 -11.06
C LEU A 85 -8.26 -36.62 -11.68
N GLY A 86 -7.83 -37.66 -10.97
CA GLY A 86 -6.94 -38.70 -11.50
C GLY A 86 -5.47 -38.29 -11.69
N PHE A 87 -5.09 -37.06 -11.37
CA PHE A 87 -3.69 -36.60 -11.39
C PHE A 87 -3.10 -36.41 -9.98
N PRO A 88 -1.77 -36.48 -9.84
CA PRO A 88 -1.07 -36.27 -8.57
C PRO A 88 -1.33 -34.91 -7.89
N TRP A 89 -1.28 -34.89 -6.55
CA TRP A 89 -1.50 -33.68 -5.73
C TRP A 89 -0.62 -32.48 -6.11
N HIS A 90 0.66 -32.71 -6.37
CA HIS A 90 1.59 -31.62 -6.70
C HIS A 90 1.19 -30.88 -8.00
N TYR A 91 0.68 -31.59 -9.02
CA TYR A 91 0.19 -30.95 -10.24
C TYR A 91 -1.01 -30.05 -9.98
N PHE A 92 -1.94 -30.49 -9.12
CA PHE A 92 -3.09 -29.65 -8.75
C PHE A 92 -2.69 -28.38 -8.03
N LEU A 93 -1.82 -28.50 -7.02
CA LEU A 93 -1.41 -27.37 -6.20
C LEU A 93 -0.65 -26.33 -7.02
N VAL A 94 0.14 -26.76 -8.00
CA VAL A 94 0.81 -25.84 -8.92
C VAL A 94 -0.19 -25.23 -9.92
N ALA A 95 -1.01 -26.07 -10.59
CA ALA A 95 -1.88 -25.61 -11.67
C ALA A 95 -3.06 -24.75 -11.19
N PHE A 96 -3.65 -25.08 -10.03
CA PHE A 96 -4.76 -24.33 -9.45
C PHE A 96 -4.31 -23.45 -8.30
N GLY A 97 -3.49 -23.98 -7.39
CA GLY A 97 -3.09 -23.26 -6.18
C GLY A 97 -2.29 -21.99 -6.47
N ALA A 98 -1.37 -22.02 -7.45
CA ALA A 98 -0.59 -20.82 -7.76
C ALA A 98 -1.43 -19.70 -8.41
N PRO A 99 -2.24 -19.93 -9.46
CA PRO A 99 -3.10 -18.86 -10.00
C PRO A 99 -4.15 -18.37 -9.02
N THR A 100 -4.85 -19.26 -8.30
CA THR A 100 -5.87 -18.86 -7.31
C THR A 100 -5.25 -18.11 -6.13
N GLY A 101 -4.10 -18.58 -5.65
CA GLY A 101 -3.32 -17.92 -4.61
C GLY A 101 -2.88 -16.52 -5.04
N ALA A 102 -2.43 -16.33 -6.29
CA ALA A 102 -2.08 -15.02 -6.82
C ALA A 102 -3.28 -14.06 -6.85
N LEU A 103 -4.46 -14.53 -7.27
CA LEU A 103 -5.69 -13.71 -7.28
C LEU A 103 -6.11 -13.30 -5.88
N ILE A 104 -6.09 -14.24 -4.93
CA ILE A 104 -6.40 -13.96 -3.52
C ILE A 104 -5.39 -12.96 -2.96
N LEU A 105 -4.10 -13.17 -3.22
CA LEU A 105 -3.05 -12.29 -2.72
C LEU A 105 -3.19 -10.87 -3.29
N ALA A 106 -3.51 -10.73 -4.57
CA ALA A 106 -3.79 -9.43 -5.19
C ALA A 106 -4.97 -8.72 -4.52
N ALA A 107 -6.08 -9.44 -4.29
CA ALA A 107 -7.26 -8.88 -3.63
C ALA A 107 -7.01 -8.51 -2.17
N VAL A 108 -6.16 -9.26 -1.46
CA VAL A 108 -5.76 -8.96 -0.08
C VAL A 108 -4.81 -7.76 -0.05
N TYR A 109 -3.84 -7.72 -0.96
CA TYR A 109 -2.88 -6.63 -1.07
C TYR A 109 -3.56 -5.30 -1.37
N ALA A 110 -4.50 -5.27 -2.31
CA ALA A 110 -5.28 -4.06 -2.62
C ALA A 110 -5.96 -3.50 -1.35
N ARG A 111 -6.68 -4.36 -0.60
CA ARG A 111 -7.34 -3.93 0.65
C ARG A 111 -6.36 -3.51 1.75
N GLN A 112 -5.19 -4.13 1.82
CA GLN A 112 -4.16 -3.74 2.79
C GLN A 112 -3.52 -2.41 2.45
N ARG A 113 -3.39 -2.11 1.15
CA ARG A 113 -2.92 -0.83 0.64
C ARG A 113 -3.94 0.28 0.94
N ASP A 114 -5.22 0.07 0.61
CA ASP A 114 -6.27 1.06 0.91
C ASP A 114 -6.31 1.40 2.41
N LYS A 115 -6.26 0.38 3.28
CA LYS A 115 -6.20 0.56 4.74
C LYS A 115 -4.95 1.31 5.22
N LEU A 116 -3.84 1.14 4.51
CA LEU A 116 -2.61 1.86 4.82
C LEU A 116 -2.78 3.34 4.44
N ASP A 117 -3.33 3.61 3.27
CA ASP A 117 -3.58 4.97 2.79
C ASP A 117 -4.56 5.70 3.73
N ASP A 118 -5.66 5.06 4.14
CA ASP A 118 -6.62 5.56 5.14
C ASP A 118 -5.93 5.91 6.47
N LYS A 119 -5.05 5.03 6.96
CA LYS A 119 -4.35 5.19 8.25
C LYS A 119 -3.49 6.46 8.29
N TYR A 120 -2.94 6.86 7.14
CA TYR A 120 -2.08 8.02 7.02
C TYR A 120 -2.76 9.23 6.36
N GLY A 121 -4.08 9.13 6.09
CA GLY A 121 -4.88 10.21 5.51
C GLY A 121 -4.47 10.57 4.08
N ILE A 122 -4.00 9.58 3.31
CA ILE A 122 -3.62 9.77 1.90
C ILE A 122 -4.88 9.64 1.04
N ASP A 123 -5.43 10.77 0.62
CA ASP A 123 -6.57 10.81 -0.29
C ASP A 123 -6.09 10.87 -1.74
N HIS A 124 -6.37 9.81 -2.51
CA HIS A 124 -6.11 9.75 -3.96
C HIS A 124 -7.33 10.17 -4.80
N SER A 125 -8.42 10.56 -4.14
CA SER A 125 -9.71 10.92 -4.76
C SER A 125 -9.68 12.27 -5.51
N THR A 126 -8.64 13.09 -5.32
CA THR A 126 -8.49 14.40 -5.97
C THR A 126 -7.62 14.43 -7.23
N ASP A 127 -7.04 13.32 -7.68
CA ASP A 127 -6.21 13.31 -8.91
C ASP A 127 -6.95 12.72 -10.12
N THR A 128 -8.21 13.12 -10.28
CA THR A 128 -8.89 13.09 -11.59
C THR A 128 -8.60 14.39 -12.36
N GLY A 129 -7.37 14.90 -12.23
CA GLY A 129 -6.86 16.07 -12.93
C GLY A 129 -6.26 15.65 -14.27
N SER A 130 -6.99 15.92 -15.35
CA SER A 130 -6.51 15.91 -16.73
C SER A 130 -5.68 14.70 -17.15
N ALA A 131 -6.39 13.66 -17.61
CA ALA A 131 -5.98 13.02 -18.85
C ALA A 131 -6.13 14.05 -20.00
N ASP A 132 -5.27 15.08 -20.01
CA ASP A 132 -4.99 15.83 -21.22
C ASP A 132 -4.30 14.83 -22.13
N THR A 133 -5.10 14.28 -23.04
CA THR A 133 -4.64 13.70 -24.28
C THR A 133 -3.53 14.60 -24.82
N ALA A 134 -2.29 14.10 -24.84
CA ALA A 134 -1.17 14.75 -25.49
C ALA A 134 -1.49 14.89 -26.99
N SER A 135 -2.20 15.95 -27.34
CA SER A 135 -2.43 16.42 -28.69
C SER A 135 -1.56 17.65 -28.89
N ASP A 136 -0.83 17.62 -30.00
CA ASP A 136 -0.12 18.72 -30.62
C ASP A 136 1.34 18.98 -30.19
N GLY A 137 2.18 19.14 -31.22
CA GLY A 137 3.63 19.22 -31.14
C GLY A 137 4.35 18.74 -32.41
N GLY A 138 3.65 18.63 -33.55
CA GLY A 138 4.26 18.47 -34.86
C GLY A 138 4.47 19.84 -35.52
N GLN A 139 5.55 20.54 -35.16
CA GLN A 139 5.92 21.77 -35.87
C GLN A 139 6.47 21.43 -37.26
N ARG A 140 5.78 21.94 -38.28
CA ARG A 140 6.32 22.12 -39.63
C ARG A 140 7.12 23.42 -39.65
N GLU A 141 8.39 23.33 -40.01
CA GLU A 141 9.10 24.34 -40.81
C GLU A 141 9.93 23.61 -41.88
#